data_AF-A0A2E3DGV2-F1
#
_entry.id   AF-A0A2E3DGV2-F1
#
_cell.length_a   1.000
_cell.length_b   1.000
_cell.length_c   1.000
_cell.angle_alpha   90.00
_cell.angle_beta   90.00
_cell.angle_gamma   90.00
#
_symmetry.space_group_name_H-M   'P 1'
#
loop_
_entity.id
_entity.type
_entity.pdbx_description
1 polymer ?
#
loop_
_entity_poly.entity_id
_entity_poly.type
_entity_poly.pdbx_seq_one_letter_code
_entity_poly.pdbx_strand_id
1 'polypeptide(L)'
;MSKSAFKDKGLANQPLKPRPRYYNEPHLSANQTTPNKPEIVDYTKQWSPESGLAGRISLDQRREAVTQALRLSRASRDWETFFKQVMGIDGLIYQLFPTIDERRQFETTSEYVEIQHILAEMRSRPQKRNLPDREKTKMITVRLPESLHTALMQEADDLNTSMNKLCISKLLQIIDKQLVK
;
A
#
# COMPACT_ATOMS: atom_id res chain seq x y z
N MET A 1 -64.77 -6.03 -19.42
CA MET A 1 -64.35 -5.72 -18.05
C MET A 1 -62.90 -5.24 -18.14
N SER A 2 -62.68 -3.95 -18.48
CA SER A 2 -62.34 -2.87 -17.52
C SER A 2 -60.90 -2.98 -16.98
N LYS A 3 -60.05 -1.95 -16.89
CA LYS A 3 -59.90 -0.60 -17.46
C LYS A 3 -58.63 -0.07 -16.74
N SER A 4 -57.68 0.48 -17.51
CA SER A 4 -56.86 1.68 -17.24
C SER A 4 -56.37 2.03 -15.83
N ALA A 5 -55.06 2.36 -15.73
CA ALA A 5 -54.53 3.62 -15.18
C ALA A 5 -52.99 3.62 -15.34
N PHE A 6 -52.41 4.06 -16.47
CA PHE A 6 -52.00 5.44 -16.74
C PHE A 6 -51.80 6.33 -15.50
N LYS A 7 -50.53 6.61 -15.17
CA LYS A 7 -50.15 7.93 -14.64
C LYS A 7 -48.71 8.29 -15.00
N ASP A 8 -48.64 8.99 -16.12
CA ASP A 8 -47.72 10.07 -16.46
C ASP A 8 -46.97 10.70 -15.28
N LYS A 9 -45.67 10.94 -15.49
CA LYS A 9 -44.99 12.19 -15.10
C LYS A 9 -43.63 12.29 -15.77
N GLY A 10 -43.65 12.79 -17.00
CA GLY A 10 -42.53 13.58 -17.52
C GLY A 10 -42.31 14.80 -16.61
N LEU A 11 -41.12 14.87 -16.00
CA LEU A 11 -40.51 16.09 -15.47
C LEU A 11 -39.04 16.01 -15.89
N ALA A 12 -38.76 16.44 -17.11
CA ALA A 12 -38.26 17.78 -17.41
C ALA A 12 -36.76 17.91 -17.11
N ASN A 13 -35.97 17.90 -18.19
CA ASN A 13 -34.64 18.49 -18.25
C ASN A 13 -34.65 19.84 -17.53
N GLN A 14 -34.14 19.89 -16.30
CA GLN A 14 -33.83 21.17 -15.66
C GLN A 14 -32.38 21.51 -15.96
N PRO A 15 -32.10 22.58 -16.74
CA PRO A 15 -30.74 23.07 -16.86
C PRO A 15 -30.29 23.59 -15.50
N LEU A 16 -29.07 23.19 -15.09
CA LEU A 16 -28.44 23.64 -13.86
C LEU A 16 -28.37 25.17 -13.85
N LYS A 17 -28.94 25.80 -12.83
CA LYS A 17 -28.84 27.25 -12.65
C LYS A 17 -27.38 27.61 -12.31
N PRO A 18 -26.78 28.61 -12.96
CA PRO A 18 -25.45 29.05 -12.57
C PRO A 18 -25.46 29.66 -11.16
N ARG A 19 -24.42 29.36 -10.38
CA ARG A 19 -24.21 29.92 -9.04
C ARG A 19 -24.18 31.45 -9.09
N PRO A 20 -24.76 32.15 -8.10
CA PRO A 20 -24.61 33.61 -7.99
C PRO A 20 -23.14 33.96 -7.78
N ARG A 21 -22.59 34.85 -8.62
CA ARG A 21 -21.33 35.54 -8.30
C ARG A 21 -21.64 36.57 -7.23
N TYR A 22 -21.40 36.21 -5.98
CA TYR A 22 -21.34 37.20 -4.90
C TYR A 22 -20.07 38.04 -5.07
N TYR A 23 -20.21 39.33 -4.76
CA TYR A 23 -19.22 40.40 -4.91
C TYR A 23 -19.16 41.02 -6.29
N ASN A 24 -20.08 41.97 -6.51
CA ASN A 24 -19.73 43.32 -6.96
C ASN A 24 -20.96 44.22 -6.80
N GLU A 25 -21.20 44.75 -5.60
CA GLU A 25 -21.82 46.07 -5.44
C GLU A 25 -21.28 46.78 -4.19
N PRO A 26 -21.03 48.11 -4.26
CA PRO A 26 -20.37 48.87 -3.21
C PRO A 26 -21.40 49.38 -2.18
N HIS A 27 -21.22 49.07 -0.90
CA HIS A 27 -22.01 49.69 0.16
C HIS A 27 -21.25 50.90 0.70
N LEU A 28 -21.84 52.07 0.48
CA LEU A 28 -21.44 53.37 1.00
C LEU A 28 -21.55 53.43 2.54
N SER A 29 -20.71 54.31 3.09
CA SER A 29 -20.41 54.63 4.49
C SER A 29 -21.59 55.01 5.39
N ALA A 30 -21.49 54.75 6.72
CA ALA A 30 -21.47 55.79 7.77
C ALA A 30 -21.51 55.25 9.23
N ASN A 31 -20.58 55.76 10.03
CA ASN A 31 -20.62 56.18 11.44
C ASN A 31 -20.82 55.22 12.65
N GLN A 32 -19.74 55.18 13.44
CA GLN A 32 -19.62 55.42 14.90
C GLN A 32 -20.29 54.48 15.90
N THR A 33 -19.48 53.67 16.60
CA THR A 33 -19.25 53.74 18.06
C THR A 33 -18.19 52.71 18.50
N THR A 34 -17.11 53.16 19.13
CA THR A 34 -16.32 52.35 20.10
C THR A 34 -17.10 52.35 21.43
N PRO A 35 -16.98 51.35 22.35
CA PRO A 35 -15.72 50.74 22.77
C PRO A 35 -15.81 49.26 23.21
N ASN A 36 -15.01 48.38 22.62
CA ASN A 36 -14.28 47.37 23.40
C ASN A 36 -13.21 46.75 22.52
N LYS A 37 -11.98 46.71 23.04
CA LYS A 37 -10.81 46.13 22.37
C LYS A 37 -11.00 44.60 22.34
N PRO A 38 -11.21 43.94 21.19
CA PRO A 38 -11.05 42.49 21.13
C PRO A 38 -9.55 42.25 21.02
N GLU A 39 -9.01 41.42 21.91
CA GLU A 39 -7.66 40.87 21.76
C GLU A 39 -7.48 40.37 20.33
N ILE A 40 -6.35 40.75 19.72
CA ILE A 40 -5.89 40.14 18.48
C ILE A 40 -5.64 38.68 18.84
N VAL A 41 -6.54 37.79 18.43
CA VAL A 41 -6.33 36.36 18.53
C VAL A 41 -5.17 36.06 17.61
N ASP A 42 -4.01 35.79 18.20
CA ASP A 42 -2.81 35.42 17.47
C ASP A 42 -2.99 34.00 16.93
N TYR A 43 -3.54 33.89 15.72
CA TYR A 43 -3.75 32.63 15.02
C TYR A 43 -2.44 31.86 14.72
N THR A 44 -1.27 32.43 15.04
CA THR A 44 0.01 31.73 14.92
C THR A 44 0.24 30.69 16.02
N LYS A 45 -0.58 30.68 17.10
CA LYS A 45 -0.39 29.76 18.24
C LYS A 45 -1.27 28.51 18.26
N GLN A 46 -2.18 28.33 17.30
CA GLN A 46 -3.12 27.19 17.31
C GLN A 46 -3.10 26.32 16.04
N TRP A 47 -1.99 26.30 15.30
CA TRP A 47 -1.69 25.15 14.45
C TRP A 47 -0.61 24.31 15.10
N SER A 48 -1.00 23.49 16.06
CA SER A 48 -0.18 22.36 16.47
C SER A 48 -0.31 21.30 15.36
N PRO A 49 0.77 20.90 14.67
CA PRO A 49 0.70 19.85 13.66
C PRO A 49 0.65 18.48 14.33
N GLU A 50 -0.25 18.26 15.29
CA GLU A 50 -0.30 16.98 16.03
C GLU A 50 -1.00 15.86 15.25
N SER A 51 -1.62 16.16 14.11
CA SER A 51 -2.27 15.15 13.27
C SER A 51 -1.35 14.53 12.21
N GLY A 52 -0.07 14.91 12.16
CA GLY A 52 0.90 14.41 11.17
C GLY A 52 1.84 13.29 11.65
N LEU A 53 1.74 12.87 12.92
CA LEU A 53 2.68 11.92 13.54
C LEU A 53 2.14 10.48 13.65
N ALA A 54 0.86 10.24 13.36
CA ALA A 54 0.19 8.95 13.57
C ALA A 54 0.55 7.85 12.54
N GLY A 55 1.69 7.93 11.87
CA GLY A 55 2.07 6.98 10.83
C GLY A 55 3.56 6.96 10.49
N ARG A 56 4.43 7.33 11.44
CA ARG A 56 5.89 7.20 11.25
C ARG A 56 6.40 6.01 12.07
N ILE A 57 6.82 4.96 11.37
CA ILE A 57 7.47 3.80 12.00
C ILE A 57 8.78 4.22 12.69
N SER A 58 8.99 3.75 13.91
CA SER A 58 10.22 4.03 14.66
C SER A 58 11.39 3.24 14.10
N LEU A 59 12.61 3.80 14.21
CA LEU A 59 13.84 3.09 13.87
C LEU A 59 14.02 1.81 14.71
N ASP A 60 13.59 1.83 15.96
CA ASP A 60 13.65 0.64 16.83
C ASP A 60 12.71 -0.46 16.34
N GLN A 61 11.49 -0.11 15.91
CA GLN A 61 10.53 -1.07 15.34
C GLN A 61 11.07 -1.70 14.04
N ARG A 62 11.74 -0.91 13.20
CA ARG A 62 12.37 -1.41 11.97
C ARG A 62 13.50 -2.39 12.25
N ARG A 63 14.37 -2.07 13.21
CA ARG A 63 15.46 -2.95 13.65
C ARG A 63 14.93 -4.22 14.33
N GLU A 64 13.86 -4.10 15.10
CA GLU A 64 13.19 -5.23 15.72
C GLU A 64 12.69 -6.22 14.65
N ALA A 65 12.08 -5.73 13.57
CA ALA A 65 11.64 -6.57 12.46
C ALA A 65 12.77 -7.42 11.87
N VAL A 66 13.95 -6.81 11.61
CA VAL A 66 15.12 -7.54 11.11
C VAL A 66 15.64 -8.55 12.13
N THR A 67 15.72 -8.16 13.40
CA THR A 67 16.22 -9.01 14.48
C THR A 67 15.34 -10.25 14.64
N GLN A 68 14.02 -10.06 14.67
CA GLN A 68 13.07 -11.16 14.74
C GLN A 68 13.08 -12.02 13.47
N ALA A 69 13.17 -11.41 12.28
CA ALA A 69 13.31 -12.14 11.03
C ALA A 69 14.58 -13.01 11.02
N LEU A 70 15.73 -12.50 11.47
CA LEU A 70 16.97 -13.28 11.54
C LEU A 70 16.86 -14.45 12.53
N ARG A 71 16.13 -14.27 13.64
CA ARG A 71 15.84 -15.37 14.58
C ARG A 71 14.97 -16.43 13.91
N LEU A 72 13.93 -16.02 13.20
CA LEU A 72 13.00 -16.92 12.50
C LEU A 72 13.67 -17.65 11.34
N SER A 73 14.60 -17.03 10.62
CA SER A 73 15.32 -17.66 9.50
C SER A 73 16.22 -18.82 9.96
N ARG A 74 16.73 -18.74 11.19
CA ARG A 74 17.52 -19.82 11.83
C ARG A 74 16.64 -20.95 12.35
N ALA A 75 15.44 -20.63 12.83
CA ALA A 75 14.48 -21.61 13.35
C ALA A 75 13.69 -22.31 12.22
N SER A 76 13.48 -21.62 11.10
CA SER A 76 12.71 -22.11 9.97
C SER A 76 13.52 -23.13 9.17
N ARG A 77 12.85 -24.23 8.80
CA ARG A 77 13.46 -25.32 8.02
C ARG A 77 13.58 -25.01 6.53
N ASP A 78 12.67 -24.19 6.03
CA ASP A 78 12.47 -23.88 4.62
C ASP A 78 12.06 -22.42 4.42
N TRP A 79 12.29 -21.90 3.21
CA TRP A 79 12.01 -20.51 2.89
C TRP A 79 10.51 -20.23 2.84
N GLU A 80 9.69 -21.22 2.50
CA GLU A 80 8.22 -21.11 2.46
C GLU A 80 7.67 -20.81 3.87
N THR A 81 8.10 -21.60 4.86
CA THR A 81 7.76 -21.40 6.28
C THR A 81 8.21 -20.02 6.77
N PHE A 82 9.45 -19.63 6.44
CA PHE A 82 9.96 -18.31 6.79
C PHE A 82 9.16 -17.17 6.15
N PHE A 83 8.85 -17.29 4.85
CA PHE A 83 8.04 -16.32 4.13
C PHE A 83 6.67 -16.16 4.81
N LYS A 84 5.97 -17.26 5.09
CA LYS A 84 4.67 -17.23 5.76
C LYS A 84 4.72 -16.56 7.13
N GLN A 85 5.74 -16.86 7.93
CA GLN A 85 5.88 -16.31 9.28
C GLN A 85 6.26 -14.83 9.29
N VAL A 86 6.99 -14.35 8.29
CA VAL A 86 7.52 -12.97 8.28
C VAL A 86 6.72 -12.05 7.36
N MET A 87 6.65 -12.38 6.08
CA MET A 87 6.06 -11.56 5.00
C MET A 87 4.65 -12.01 4.60
N GLY A 88 4.24 -13.19 5.03
CA GLY A 88 2.91 -13.72 4.77
C GLY A 88 1.80 -12.89 5.43
N ILE A 89 0.57 -13.18 5.02
CA ILE A 89 -0.63 -12.63 5.68
C ILE A 89 -0.57 -12.99 7.16
N ASP A 90 -0.83 -12.01 8.03
CA ASP A 90 -0.74 -12.13 9.50
C ASP A 90 0.65 -12.50 10.05
N GLY A 91 1.69 -12.39 9.21
CA GLY A 91 3.08 -12.59 9.61
C GLY A 91 3.64 -11.46 10.49
N LEU A 92 4.92 -11.57 10.86
CA LEU A 92 5.63 -10.61 11.69
C LEU A 92 5.46 -9.16 11.23
N ILE A 93 5.54 -8.89 9.92
CA ILE A 93 5.39 -7.54 9.37
C ILE A 93 3.98 -7.00 9.61
N TYR A 94 2.94 -7.84 9.51
CA TYR A 94 1.56 -7.45 9.82
C TYR A 94 1.34 -7.18 11.31
N GLN A 95 2.08 -7.87 12.18
CA GLN A 95 1.99 -7.70 13.63
C GLN A 95 2.71 -6.43 14.09
N LEU A 96 3.92 -6.17 13.58
CA LEU A 96 4.72 -4.98 13.93
C LEU A 96 4.19 -3.70 13.28
N PHE A 97 3.56 -3.81 12.11
CA PHE A 97 3.01 -2.69 11.36
C PHE A 97 1.53 -3.00 11.03
N PRO A 98 0.59 -2.76 11.97
CA PRO A 98 -0.81 -3.13 11.81
C PRO A 98 -1.53 -2.33 10.72
N THR A 99 -1.13 -1.09 10.48
CA THR A 99 -1.76 -0.26 9.44
C THR A 99 -1.13 -0.48 8.07
N ILE A 100 -1.93 -0.26 7.02
CA ILE A 100 -1.44 -0.36 5.63
C ILE A 100 -0.35 0.68 5.37
N ASP A 101 -0.46 1.87 5.96
CA ASP A 101 0.48 2.96 5.73
C ASP A 101 1.83 2.71 6.42
N GLU A 102 1.84 2.16 7.64
CA GLU A 102 3.08 1.73 8.31
C GLU A 102 3.79 0.61 7.52
N ARG A 103 3.05 -0.39 7.01
CA ARG A 103 3.63 -1.44 6.16
C ARG A 103 4.27 -0.87 4.90
N ARG A 104 3.57 0.03 4.20
CA ARG A 104 4.12 0.71 3.03
C ARG A 104 5.37 1.49 3.37
N GLN A 105 5.37 2.19 4.50
CA GLN A 105 6.55 2.93 4.92
C GLN A 105 7.72 1.97 5.17
N PHE A 106 7.47 0.84 5.85
CA PHE A 106 8.49 -0.17 6.14
C PHE A 106 9.04 -0.82 4.87
N GLU A 107 8.17 -1.14 3.92
CA GLU A 107 8.52 -1.69 2.60
C GLU A 107 9.52 -0.82 1.82
N THR A 108 9.57 0.49 2.09
CA THR A 108 10.53 1.41 1.46
C THR A 108 11.88 1.53 2.19
N THR A 109 12.06 0.87 3.33
CA THR A 109 13.28 1.03 4.14
C THR A 109 14.33 -0.04 3.85
N SER A 110 15.59 0.26 4.20
CA SER A 110 16.70 -0.68 4.03
C SER A 110 16.52 -1.96 4.85
N GLU A 111 15.85 -1.88 6.00
CA GLU A 111 15.55 -3.04 6.84
C GLU A 111 14.67 -4.07 6.12
N TYR A 112 13.72 -3.63 5.29
CA TYR A 112 12.93 -4.56 4.49
C TYR A 112 13.76 -5.24 3.40
N VAL A 113 14.69 -4.50 2.78
CA VAL A 113 15.65 -5.05 1.80
C VAL A 113 16.52 -6.13 2.46
N GLU A 114 16.98 -5.93 3.69
CA GLU A 114 17.71 -6.95 4.45
C GLU A 114 16.89 -8.24 4.65
N ILE A 115 15.60 -8.12 5.00
CA ILE A 115 14.68 -9.27 5.12
C ILE A 115 14.55 -10.00 3.77
N GLN A 116 14.47 -9.27 2.66
CA GLN A 116 14.45 -9.87 1.33
C GLN A 116 15.76 -10.60 0.99
N HIS A 117 16.92 -10.08 1.42
CA HIS A 117 18.19 -10.77 1.26
C HIS A 117 18.25 -12.07 2.07
N ILE A 118 17.76 -12.07 3.31
CA ILE A 118 17.65 -13.29 4.14
C ILE A 118 16.78 -14.34 3.42
N LEU A 119 15.65 -13.91 2.86
CA LEU A 119 14.76 -14.79 2.08
C LEU A 119 15.45 -15.36 0.83
N ALA A 120 16.15 -14.51 0.08
CA ALA A 120 16.88 -14.91 -1.13
C ALA A 120 17.98 -15.93 -0.80
N GLU A 121 18.69 -15.74 0.32
CA GLU A 121 19.68 -16.69 0.82
C GLU A 121 19.04 -18.03 1.18
N MET A 122 17.90 -18.04 1.88
CA MET A 122 17.19 -19.29 2.18
C MET A 122 16.72 -20.02 0.92
N ARG A 123 16.35 -19.28 -0.13
CA ARG A 123 15.94 -19.83 -1.43
C ARG A 123 17.08 -20.43 -2.24
N SER A 124 18.32 -19.99 -2.04
CA SER A 124 19.48 -20.55 -2.75
C SER A 124 19.87 -21.94 -2.22
N ARG A 125 19.46 -22.27 -0.99
CA ARG A 125 19.79 -23.54 -0.34
C ARG A 125 19.11 -24.72 -1.05
N PRO A 126 19.81 -25.85 -1.26
CA PRO A 126 19.22 -27.04 -1.84
C PRO A 126 18.09 -27.58 -0.94
N GLN A 127 16.85 -27.49 -1.41
CA GLN A 127 15.71 -28.05 -0.68
C GLN A 127 15.51 -29.54 -0.99
N LYS A 128 15.32 -30.33 0.07
CA LYS A 128 14.91 -31.73 -0.07
C LYS A 128 13.47 -31.76 -0.59
N ARG A 129 13.26 -32.39 -1.75
CA ARG A 129 11.96 -32.39 -2.45
C ARG A 129 10.83 -33.11 -1.67
N ASN A 130 11.17 -34.03 -0.76
CA ASN A 130 10.21 -34.92 -0.10
C ASN A 130 10.13 -34.67 1.42
N LEU A 131 9.79 -33.43 1.82
CA LEU A 131 9.45 -33.17 3.23
C LEU A 131 7.97 -33.47 3.47
N PRO A 132 7.62 -34.19 4.55
CA PRO A 132 6.23 -34.59 4.82
C PRO A 132 5.30 -33.41 5.16
N ASP A 133 5.83 -32.23 5.46
CA ASP A 133 5.06 -31.04 5.89
C ASP A 133 5.37 -29.80 5.03
N ARG A 134 5.68 -30.00 3.74
CA ARG A 134 5.98 -28.88 2.84
C ARG A 134 4.69 -28.15 2.46
N GLU A 135 4.77 -26.82 2.38
CA GLU A 135 3.67 -26.00 1.87
C GLU A 135 3.24 -26.46 0.46
N LYS A 136 1.91 -26.61 0.27
CA LYS A 136 1.33 -27.08 -0.98
C LYS A 136 1.54 -26.04 -2.08
N THR A 137 2.37 -26.34 -3.07
CA THR A 137 2.55 -25.48 -4.25
C THR A 137 1.24 -25.39 -5.05
N LYS A 138 0.87 -24.16 -5.41
CA LYS A 138 -0.26 -23.87 -6.31
C LYS A 138 0.27 -23.38 -7.66
N MET A 139 -0.36 -23.84 -8.74
CA MET A 139 -0.04 -23.37 -10.09
C MET A 139 -0.82 -22.09 -10.38
N ILE A 140 -0.12 -21.09 -10.94
CA ILE A 140 -0.73 -19.92 -11.57
C ILE A 140 -0.40 -19.95 -13.06
N THR A 141 -1.38 -19.63 -13.91
CA THR A 141 -1.17 -19.49 -15.36
C THR A 141 -1.34 -18.02 -15.74
N VAL A 142 -0.27 -17.41 -16.26
CA VAL A 142 -0.26 -15.99 -16.66
C VAL A 142 -0.17 -15.90 -18.18
N ARG A 143 -0.99 -15.06 -18.81
CA ARG A 143 -0.88 -14.74 -20.23
C ARG A 143 0.09 -13.57 -20.40
N LEU A 144 1.18 -13.80 -21.13
CA LEU A 144 2.21 -12.78 -21.38
C LEU A 144 2.28 -12.46 -22.89
N PRO A 145 2.51 -11.20 -23.28
CA PRO A 145 2.92 -10.88 -24.64
C PRO A 145 4.20 -11.63 -25.02
N GLU A 146 4.35 -11.99 -26.30
CA GLU A 146 5.51 -12.74 -26.80
C GLU A 146 6.83 -12.03 -26.50
N SER A 147 6.89 -10.72 -26.72
CA SER A 147 8.09 -9.92 -26.42
C SER A 147 8.50 -9.98 -24.95
N LEU A 148 7.54 -9.97 -24.02
CA LEU A 148 7.81 -10.06 -22.59
C LEU A 148 8.28 -11.46 -22.21
N HIS A 149 7.68 -12.50 -22.78
CA HIS A 149 8.11 -13.88 -22.55
C HIS A 149 9.56 -14.10 -23.02
N THR A 150 9.91 -13.62 -24.21
CA THR A 150 11.27 -13.71 -24.75
C THR A 150 12.27 -12.92 -23.90
N ALA A 151 11.90 -11.74 -23.40
CA ALA A 151 12.74 -10.97 -22.50
C ALA A 151 12.99 -11.70 -21.16
N LEU A 152 11.98 -12.35 -20.59
CA LEU A 152 12.12 -13.15 -19.37
C LEU A 152 12.99 -14.38 -19.58
N MET A 153 12.92 -15.00 -20.76
CA MET A 153 13.77 -16.14 -21.11
C MET A 153 15.24 -15.71 -21.16
N GLN A 154 15.55 -14.63 -21.89
CA GLN A 154 16.90 -14.10 -21.99
C GLN A 154 17.46 -13.70 -20.61
N GLU A 155 16.68 -13.00 -19.80
CA GLU A 155 17.11 -12.58 -18.45
C GLU A 155 17.38 -13.80 -17.54
N ALA A 156 16.58 -14.86 -17.67
CA ALA A 156 16.80 -16.08 -16.90
C ALA A 156 18.11 -16.77 -17.31
N ASP A 157 18.42 -16.80 -18.60
CA ASP A 157 19.65 -17.36 -19.15
C ASP A 157 20.88 -16.53 -18.70
N ASP A 158 20.80 -15.19 -18.78
CA ASP A 158 21.86 -14.29 -18.32
C ASP A 158 22.17 -14.49 -16.82
N LEU A 159 21.14 -14.75 -16.01
CA LEU A 159 21.24 -15.01 -14.58
C LEU A 159 21.48 -16.50 -14.22
N ASN A 160 21.68 -17.37 -15.22
CA ASN A 160 21.88 -18.82 -15.04
C ASN A 160 20.81 -19.48 -14.14
N THR A 161 19.54 -19.09 -14.32
CA THR A 161 18.41 -19.58 -13.53
C THR A 161 17.26 -20.02 -14.42
N SER A 162 16.36 -20.86 -13.91
CA SER A 162 15.15 -21.21 -14.67
C SER A 162 14.17 -20.04 -14.68
N MET A 163 13.40 -19.87 -15.76
CA MET A 163 12.35 -18.86 -15.86
C MET A 163 11.40 -18.86 -14.65
N ASN A 164 10.99 -20.03 -14.15
CA ASN A 164 10.13 -20.11 -12.95
C ASN A 164 10.79 -19.51 -11.70
N LYS A 165 12.08 -19.81 -11.46
CA LYS A 165 12.82 -19.22 -10.32
C LYS A 165 12.93 -17.70 -10.44
N LEU A 166 13.22 -17.20 -11.65
CA LEU A 166 13.25 -15.76 -11.93
C LEU A 166 11.89 -15.11 -11.66
N CYS A 167 10.81 -15.68 -12.22
CA CYS A 167 9.45 -15.18 -12.02
C CYS A 167 9.07 -15.15 -10.54
N ILE A 168 9.34 -16.22 -9.78
CA ILE A 168 9.07 -16.22 -8.34
C ILE A 168 9.89 -15.14 -7.63
N SER A 169 11.17 -14.93 -7.99
CA SER A 169 11.97 -13.85 -7.41
C SER A 169 11.41 -12.46 -7.69
N LYS A 170 10.93 -12.21 -8.93
CA LYS A 170 10.26 -10.95 -9.27
C LYS A 170 8.92 -10.78 -8.54
N LEU A 171 8.15 -11.86 -8.37
CA LEU A 171 6.86 -11.83 -7.64
C LEU A 171 7.01 -11.55 -6.14
N LEU A 172 8.19 -11.82 -5.56
CA LEU A 172 8.47 -11.51 -4.16
C LEU A 172 8.93 -10.05 -3.95
N GLN A 173 9.22 -9.32 -5.04
CA GLN A 173 9.55 -7.90 -4.95
C GLN A 173 8.27 -7.08 -4.77
N ILE A 174 8.38 -5.98 -4.02
CA ILE A 174 7.28 -5.03 -3.88
C ILE A 174 7.02 -4.39 -5.24
N ILE A 175 5.75 -4.35 -5.63
CA ILE A 175 5.31 -3.61 -6.82
C ILE A 175 4.80 -2.25 -6.35
N ASP A 176 5.25 -1.17 -6.99
CA ASP A 176 4.65 0.15 -6.78
C ASP A 176 3.18 0.12 -7.21
N LYS A 177 2.28 0.57 -6.33
CA LYS A 177 0.83 0.57 -6.59
C LYS A 177 0.44 1.40 -7.80
N GLN A 178 1.23 2.40 -8.20
CA GLN A 178 0.97 3.16 -9.42
C GLN A 178 1.18 2.34 -10.70
N LEU A 179 1.89 1.21 -10.61
CA LEU A 179 2.12 0.27 -11.70
C LEU A 179 1.02 -0.80 -11.82
N VAL A 180 0.14 -0.93 -10.81
CA VAL A 180 -1.02 -1.82 -10.84
C VAL A 180 -2.26 -0.98 -11.16
N LYS A 181 -2.80 -1.12 -12.38
CA LYS A 181 -3.99 -0.40 -12.87
C LYS A 181 -5.10 -1.37 -13.24
#